data_AF-A0A5C4YC30-F1
#
_entry.id   AF-A0A5C4YC30-F1
#
_cell.length_a   1.000
_cell.length_b   1.000
_cell.length_c   1.000
_cell.angle_alpha   90.00
_cell.angle_beta   90.00
_cell.angle_gamma   90.00
#
_symmetry.space_group_name_H-M   'P 1'
#
loop_
_entity.id
_entity.type
_entity.pdbx_description
1 polymer ?
#
loop_
_entity_poly.entity_id
_entity_poly.type
_entity_poly.pdbx_seq_one_letter_code
_entity_poly.pdbx_strand_id
1 'polypeptide(L)'
;MTQMTRLEQRLENDVKVILRDVNHGRFERSMAGVTAVSALLVCAEVYYEHYKGSFGNRVMWSPIIVTPPIVAAGIAGIFSRRAAKTALPAASLLYMLTGAVGLVMHARGVARKPGGWRFAAYNLVMGPPVIAPGLFAMVGGMGLLASLVRREGEDDD
;
A
#
# COMPACT_ATOMS: atom_id res chain seq x y z
N MET A 1 8.74 14.17 40.29
CA MET A 1 9.33 12.87 39.88
C MET A 1 8.30 11.78 39.58
N THR A 2 7.09 11.78 40.16
CA THR A 2 6.11 10.66 40.06
C THR A 2 5.36 10.54 38.71
N GLN A 3 5.30 11.60 37.89
CA GLN A 3 4.62 11.57 36.58
C GLN A 3 5.53 10.99 35.48
N MET A 4 6.84 11.31 35.51
CA MET A 4 7.80 10.77 34.54
C MET A 4 7.91 9.24 34.63
N THR A 5 7.94 8.70 35.84
CA THR A 5 8.01 7.25 36.06
C THR A 5 6.76 6.51 35.56
N ARG A 6 5.57 7.14 35.62
CA ARG A 6 4.32 6.56 35.08
C ARG A 6 4.30 6.55 33.55
N LEU A 7 4.80 7.61 32.92
CA LEU A 7 4.94 7.69 31.47
C LEU A 7 5.92 6.64 30.95
N GLU A 8 7.08 6.51 31.61
CA GLU A 8 8.09 5.49 31.27
C GLU A 8 7.53 4.08 31.42
N GLN A 9 6.87 3.77 32.54
CA GLN A 9 6.22 2.46 32.75
C GLN A 9 5.14 2.17 31.71
N ARG A 10 4.34 3.18 31.32
CA ARG A 10 3.32 3.02 30.29
C ARG A 10 3.95 2.77 28.92
N LEU A 11 4.96 3.53 28.54
CA LEU A 11 5.71 3.35 27.29
C LEU A 11 6.35 1.96 27.23
N GLU A 12 6.99 1.51 28.31
CA GLU A 12 7.57 0.16 28.38
C GLU A 12 6.52 -0.93 28.18
N ASN A 13 5.34 -0.78 28.80
CA ASN A 13 4.24 -1.72 28.66
C ASN A 13 3.66 -1.69 27.24
N ASP A 14 3.43 -0.51 26.66
CA ASP A 14 2.94 -0.34 25.29
C ASP A 14 3.91 -0.97 24.28
N VAL A 15 5.23 -0.74 24.45
CA VAL A 15 6.27 -1.34 23.61
C VAL A 15 6.28 -2.86 23.74
N LYS A 16 6.16 -3.41 24.96
CA LYS A 16 6.08 -4.87 25.17
C LYS A 16 4.86 -5.48 24.48
N VAL A 17 3.70 -4.81 24.54
CA VAL A 17 2.48 -5.26 23.86
C VAL A 17 2.67 -5.23 22.35
N ILE A 18 3.19 -4.13 21.79
CA ILE A 18 3.46 -4.01 20.35
C ILE A 18 4.44 -5.09 19.89
N LEU A 19 5.54 -5.29 20.60
CA LEU A 19 6.54 -6.32 20.25
C LEU A 19 5.95 -7.73 20.32
N ARG A 20 5.14 -8.02 21.35
CA ARG A 20 4.42 -9.29 21.47
C ARG A 20 3.51 -9.47 20.26
N ASP A 21 2.71 -8.47 19.94
CA ASP A 21 1.73 -8.53 18.85
C ASP A 21 2.43 -8.72 17.49
N VAL A 22 3.52 -8.00 17.22
CA VAL A 22 4.35 -8.20 16.03
C VAL A 22 4.93 -9.61 15.97
N ASN A 23 5.52 -10.10 17.07
CA ASN A 23 6.12 -11.44 17.12
C ASN A 23 5.11 -12.58 16.91
N HIS A 24 3.84 -12.35 17.22
CA HIS A 24 2.77 -13.34 17.05
C HIS A 24 1.90 -13.08 15.81
N GLY A 25 2.30 -12.16 14.94
CA GLY A 25 1.54 -11.85 13.72
C GLY A 25 0.19 -11.17 13.99
N ARG A 26 0.04 -10.45 15.11
CA ARG A 26 -1.18 -9.73 15.51
C ARG A 26 -1.07 -8.25 15.15
N PHE A 27 -1.09 -7.89 13.87
CA PHE A 27 -0.97 -6.49 13.44
C PHE A 27 -1.92 -6.10 12.28
N GLU A 28 -3.09 -6.75 12.18
CA GLU A 28 -4.08 -6.49 11.12
C GLU A 28 -4.50 -5.02 11.03
N ARG A 29 -4.80 -4.36 12.16
CA ARG A 29 -5.35 -3.00 12.14
C ARG A 29 -4.27 -2.00 11.72
N SER A 30 -3.07 -2.14 12.26
CA SER A 30 -1.91 -1.34 11.89
C SER A 30 -1.60 -1.51 10.41
N MET A 31 -1.58 -2.74 9.89
CA MET A 31 -1.31 -3.01 8.48
C MET A 31 -2.42 -2.49 7.55
N ALA A 32 -3.69 -2.58 7.96
CA ALA A 32 -4.82 -1.98 7.24
C ALA A 32 -4.71 -0.44 7.18
N GLY A 33 -4.32 0.19 8.29
CA GLY A 33 -4.08 1.64 8.34
C GLY A 33 -2.90 2.07 7.48
N VAL A 34 -1.77 1.37 7.57
CA VAL A 34 -0.60 1.62 6.71
C VAL A 34 -0.98 1.46 5.24
N THR A 35 -1.74 0.43 4.88
CA THR A 35 -2.24 0.22 3.52
C THR A 35 -3.04 1.43 3.02
N ALA A 36 -3.96 1.96 3.83
CA ALA A 36 -4.78 3.12 3.46
C ALA A 36 -3.93 4.40 3.26
N VAL A 37 -3.02 4.68 4.19
CA VAL A 37 -2.12 5.85 4.10
C VAL A 37 -1.18 5.73 2.91
N SER A 38 -0.56 4.57 2.72
CA SER A 38 0.31 4.33 1.57
C SER A 38 -0.45 4.44 0.24
N ALA A 39 -1.68 3.93 0.16
CA ALA A 39 -2.50 4.06 -1.05
C ALA A 39 -2.80 5.52 -1.39
N LEU A 40 -3.09 6.37 -0.40
CA LEU A 40 -3.27 7.82 -0.61
C LEU A 40 -2.01 8.50 -1.14
N LEU A 41 -0.86 8.23 -0.52
CA LEU A 41 0.43 8.82 -0.93
C LEU A 41 0.81 8.41 -2.36
N VAL A 42 0.71 7.10 -2.65
CA VAL A 42 0.97 6.56 -3.98
C VAL A 42 -0.01 7.14 -5.00
N CYS A 43 -1.29 7.29 -4.65
CA CYS A 43 -2.26 7.90 -5.55
C CYS A 43 -1.94 9.37 -5.86
N ALA A 44 -1.43 10.13 -4.90
CA ALA A 44 -1.00 11.51 -5.13
C ALA A 44 0.18 11.58 -6.12
N GLU A 45 1.19 10.73 -5.93
CA GLU A 45 2.34 10.60 -6.85
C GLU A 45 1.86 10.19 -8.26
N VAL A 46 1.04 9.15 -8.34
CA VAL A 46 0.50 8.63 -9.61
C VAL A 46 -0.36 9.68 -10.31
N TYR A 47 -1.21 10.40 -9.57
CA TYR A 47 -2.02 11.49 -10.12
C TYR A 47 -1.14 12.58 -10.73
N TYR A 48 -0.11 13.01 -10.00
CA TYR A 48 0.84 14.02 -10.49
C TYR A 48 1.54 13.57 -11.77
N GLU A 49 2.03 12.33 -11.81
CA GLU A 49 2.69 11.77 -13.01
C GLU A 49 1.74 11.65 -14.21
N HIS A 50 0.48 11.26 -14.00
CA HIS A 50 -0.52 11.15 -15.08
C HIS A 50 -1.00 12.51 -15.58
N TYR A 51 -1.13 13.48 -14.67
CA TYR A 51 -1.42 14.86 -15.02
C TYR A 51 -0.28 15.48 -15.85
N LYS A 52 0.97 15.35 -15.39
CA LYS A 52 2.17 15.81 -16.11
C LYS A 52 2.33 15.12 -17.48
N GLY A 53 2.01 13.83 -17.56
CA GLY A 53 2.04 13.04 -18.79
C GLY A 53 0.93 13.38 -19.79
N SER A 54 -0.13 14.08 -19.37
CA SER A 54 -1.27 14.50 -20.20
C SER A 54 -1.84 13.35 -21.06
N PHE A 55 -2.09 12.19 -20.44
CA PHE A 55 -2.53 11.01 -21.16
C PHE A 55 -3.98 11.11 -21.64
N GLY A 56 -4.18 11.00 -22.96
CA GLY A 56 -5.51 10.92 -23.57
C GLY A 56 -6.22 9.57 -23.42
N ASN A 57 -5.48 8.50 -23.11
CA ASN A 57 -6.07 7.18 -22.87
C ASN A 57 -6.67 7.08 -21.46
N ARG A 58 -8.00 6.96 -21.39
CA ARG A 58 -8.74 6.85 -20.12
C ARG A 58 -8.32 5.67 -19.25
N VAL A 59 -7.87 4.55 -19.85
CA VAL A 59 -7.43 3.37 -19.10
C VAL A 59 -6.23 3.68 -18.21
N MET A 60 -5.38 4.64 -18.59
CA MET A 60 -4.24 5.06 -17.78
C MET A 60 -4.66 5.74 -16.47
N TRP A 61 -5.90 6.21 -16.37
CA TRP A 61 -6.45 6.78 -15.14
C TRP A 61 -7.05 5.73 -14.20
N SER A 62 -7.04 4.45 -14.57
CA SER A 62 -7.51 3.35 -13.71
C SER A 62 -6.85 3.31 -12.32
N PRO A 63 -5.55 3.61 -12.13
CA PRO A 63 -4.96 3.68 -10.79
C PRO A 63 -5.69 4.68 -9.88
N ILE A 64 -6.11 5.83 -10.40
CA ILE A 64 -6.82 6.84 -9.60
C ILE A 64 -8.22 6.36 -9.21
N ILE A 65 -8.88 5.62 -10.10
CA ILE A 65 -10.24 5.10 -9.88
C ILE A 65 -10.25 3.96 -8.84
N VAL A 66 -9.21 3.12 -8.80
CA VAL A 66 -9.15 1.98 -7.87
C VAL A 66 -8.64 2.35 -6.47
N THR A 67 -8.12 3.56 -6.26
CA THR A 67 -7.63 4.02 -4.95
C THR A 67 -8.74 4.22 -3.90
N PRO A 68 -9.84 4.94 -4.16
CA PRO A 68 -10.86 5.18 -3.12
C PRO A 68 -11.39 3.91 -2.46
N PRO A 69 -11.66 2.81 -3.20
CA PRO A 69 -12.04 1.53 -2.59
C PRO A 69 -11.03 0.97 -1.58
N ILE A 70 -9.72 0.93 -1.90
CA ILE A 70 -8.72 0.37 -0.97
C ILE A 70 -8.52 1.27 0.25
N VAL A 71 -8.59 2.60 0.08
CA VAL A 71 -8.49 3.55 1.20
C VAL A 71 -9.68 3.38 2.14
N ALA A 72 -10.90 3.35 1.59
CA ALA A 72 -12.11 3.13 2.39
C ALA A 72 -12.08 1.77 3.09
N ALA A 73 -11.65 0.72 2.40
CA ALA A 73 -11.56 -0.62 2.97
C ALA A 73 -10.46 -0.74 4.04
N GLY A 74 -9.31 -0.07 3.86
CA GLY A 74 -8.24 -0.02 4.85
C GLY A 74 -8.68 0.72 6.12
N ILE A 75 -9.30 1.89 5.99
CA ILE A 75 -9.88 2.63 7.13
C ILE A 75 -10.95 1.79 7.82
N ALA A 76 -11.88 1.20 7.07
CA ALA A 76 -12.91 0.32 7.63
C ALA A 76 -12.30 -0.90 8.33
N GLY A 77 -11.19 -1.45 7.81
CA GLY A 77 -10.48 -2.60 8.37
C GLY A 77 -9.88 -2.33 9.76
N ILE A 78 -9.50 -1.08 10.05
CA ILE A 78 -9.06 -0.66 11.40
C ILE A 78 -10.18 -0.94 12.42
N PHE A 79 -11.41 -0.56 12.09
CA PHE A 79 -12.54 -0.59 13.04
C PHE A 79 -13.39 -1.86 12.93
N SER A 80 -13.34 -2.60 11.82
CA SER A 80 -14.20 -3.75 11.55
C SER A 80 -13.41 -4.96 11.07
N ARG A 81 -13.46 -6.05 11.84
CA ARG A 81 -12.94 -7.37 11.42
C ARG A 81 -13.57 -7.81 10.11
N ARG A 82 -14.89 -7.64 9.97
CA ARG A 82 -15.60 -8.04 8.74
C ARG A 82 -15.03 -7.30 7.55
N ALA A 83 -14.79 -5.99 7.64
CA ALA A 83 -14.19 -5.21 6.55
C ALA A 83 -12.75 -5.65 6.26
N ALA A 84 -11.93 -5.88 7.28
CA ALA A 84 -10.55 -6.35 7.16
C ALA A 84 -10.45 -7.73 6.47
N LYS A 85 -11.45 -8.61 6.66
CA LYS A 85 -11.48 -9.96 6.06
C LYS A 85 -12.28 -10.07 4.76
N THR A 86 -12.95 -9.01 4.31
CA THR A 86 -13.78 -9.05 3.08
C THR A 86 -13.48 -7.92 2.11
N ALA A 87 -13.79 -6.68 2.49
CA ALA A 87 -13.62 -5.52 1.63
C ALA A 87 -12.14 -5.21 1.36
N LEU A 88 -11.29 -5.26 2.40
CA LEU A 88 -9.87 -4.98 2.28
C LEU A 88 -9.17 -5.93 1.28
N PRO A 89 -9.22 -7.27 1.42
CA PRO A 89 -8.55 -8.16 0.48
C PRO A 89 -9.07 -8.03 -0.95
N ALA A 90 -10.38 -7.79 -1.14
CA ALA A 90 -10.94 -7.59 -2.48
C ALA A 90 -10.39 -6.32 -3.15
N ALA A 91 -10.41 -5.19 -2.44
CA ALA A 91 -9.88 -3.93 -2.95
C ALA A 91 -8.35 -4.00 -3.15
N SER A 92 -7.64 -4.63 -2.21
CA SER A 92 -6.20 -4.86 -2.26
C SER A 92 -5.78 -5.74 -3.43
N LEU A 93 -6.53 -6.79 -3.75
CA LEU A 93 -6.27 -7.61 -4.93
C LEU A 93 -6.41 -6.79 -6.22
N LEU A 94 -7.50 -6.04 -6.36
CA LEU A 94 -7.71 -5.18 -7.53
C LEU A 94 -6.60 -4.15 -7.68
N TYR A 95 -6.21 -3.51 -6.58
CA TYR A 95 -5.12 -2.54 -6.53
C TYR A 95 -3.79 -3.18 -6.93
N MET A 96 -3.48 -4.36 -6.37
CA MET A 96 -2.27 -5.12 -6.70
C MET A 96 -2.20 -5.47 -8.18
N LEU A 97 -3.29 -6.00 -8.74
CA LEU A 97 -3.37 -6.38 -10.15
C LEU A 97 -3.24 -5.16 -11.07
N THR A 98 -3.84 -4.03 -10.71
CA THR A 98 -3.69 -2.77 -11.45
C THR A 98 -2.22 -2.33 -11.49
N GLY A 99 -1.54 -2.38 -10.34
CA GLY A 99 -0.10 -2.11 -10.25
C GLY A 99 0.75 -3.07 -11.07
N ALA A 100 0.49 -4.38 -10.98
CA ALA A 100 1.23 -5.40 -11.72
C ALA A 100 1.08 -5.23 -13.24
N VAL A 101 -0.14 -4.98 -13.73
CA VAL A 101 -0.39 -4.68 -15.15
C VAL A 101 0.32 -3.40 -15.57
N GLY A 102 0.23 -2.34 -14.77
CA GLY A 102 0.94 -1.08 -14.99
C GLY A 102 2.46 -1.26 -15.08
N LEU A 103 3.03 -2.08 -14.19
CA LEU A 103 4.47 -2.35 -14.14
C LEU A 103 4.93 -3.05 -15.42
N VAL A 104 4.19 -4.06 -15.89
CA VAL A 104 4.48 -4.73 -17.16
C VAL A 104 4.38 -3.75 -18.33
N MET A 105 3.34 -2.90 -18.37
CA MET A 105 3.18 -1.91 -19.43
C MET A 105 4.30 -0.87 -19.44
N HIS A 106 4.73 -0.40 -18.26
CA HIS A 106 5.82 0.55 -18.12
C HIS A 106 7.16 -0.07 -18.50
N ALA A 107 7.45 -1.30 -18.06
CA ALA A 107 8.64 -2.04 -18.48
C ALA A 107 8.67 -2.24 -20.00
N ARG A 108 7.54 -2.60 -20.62
CA ARG A 108 7.42 -2.67 -22.08
C ARG A 108 7.62 -1.31 -22.74
N GLY A 109 7.24 -0.21 -22.10
CA GLY A 109 7.51 1.14 -22.57
C GLY A 109 9.00 1.49 -22.55
N VAL A 110 9.71 1.14 -21.47
CA VAL A 110 11.17 1.26 -21.35
C VAL A 110 11.88 0.46 -22.45
N ALA A 111 11.45 -0.79 -22.67
CA ALA A 111 12.01 -1.66 -23.71
C ALA A 111 11.90 -1.09 -25.13
N ARG A 112 10.85 -0.28 -25.40
CA ARG A 112 10.57 0.32 -26.71
C ARG A 112 11.29 1.64 -26.95
N LYS A 113 11.95 2.22 -25.95
CA LYS A 113 12.78 3.41 -26.16
C LYS A 113 14.04 3.07 -26.97
N PRO A 114 14.69 4.06 -27.62
CA PRO A 114 15.91 3.84 -28.38
C PRO A 114 16.96 3.03 -27.60
N GLY A 115 17.44 1.97 -28.24
CA GLY A 115 18.40 1.01 -27.66
C GLY A 115 17.88 0.17 -26.48
N GLY A 116 16.59 0.30 -26.11
CA GLY A 116 15.87 -0.56 -25.18
C GLY A 116 16.60 -0.77 -23.85
N TRP A 117 16.63 -2.02 -23.39
CA TRP A 117 17.27 -2.40 -22.12
C TRP A 117 18.80 -2.24 -22.11
N ARG A 118 19.46 -2.12 -23.28
CA ARG A 118 20.91 -1.87 -23.32
C ARG A 118 21.26 -0.48 -22.76
N PHE A 119 20.32 0.45 -22.81
CA PHE A 119 20.41 1.78 -22.17
C PHE A 119 19.43 1.90 -21.00
N ALA A 120 19.26 0.83 -20.20
CA ALA A 120 18.28 0.80 -19.11
C ALA A 120 18.40 1.99 -18.15
N ALA A 121 19.62 2.39 -17.74
CA ALA A 121 19.80 3.53 -16.84
C ALA A 121 19.16 4.82 -17.40
N TYR A 122 19.43 5.14 -18.67
CA TYR A 122 18.85 6.30 -19.33
C TYR A 122 17.34 6.13 -19.55
N ASN A 123 16.92 4.95 -20.04
CA ASN A 123 15.53 4.69 -20.40
C ASN A 123 14.61 4.48 -19.20
N LEU A 124 15.13 4.20 -18.00
CA LEU A 124 14.37 4.17 -16.76
C LEU A 124 14.12 5.59 -16.21
N VAL A 125 15.09 6.49 -16.36
CA VAL A 125 14.96 7.90 -15.92
C VAL A 125 14.11 8.71 -16.90
N MET A 126 14.38 8.56 -18.20
CA MET A 126 13.64 9.24 -19.26
C MET A 126 12.39 8.46 -19.71
N GLY A 127 12.15 7.32 -19.07
CA GLY A 127 11.10 6.33 -19.30
C GLY A 127 9.73 6.70 -18.78
N PRO A 128 8.72 5.86 -19.08
CA PRO A 128 7.59 5.70 -18.18
C PRO A 128 8.09 5.31 -16.78
N PRO A 129 7.57 5.92 -15.71
CA PRO A 129 8.06 5.69 -14.35
C PRO A 129 7.69 4.29 -13.87
N VAL A 130 8.63 3.35 -13.83
CA VAL A 130 8.36 1.94 -13.43
C VAL A 130 8.11 1.78 -11.93
N ILE A 131 8.61 2.71 -11.10
CA ILE A 131 8.52 2.62 -9.64
C ILE A 131 7.06 2.79 -9.16
N ALA A 132 6.35 3.79 -9.69
CA ALA A 132 4.98 4.08 -9.30
C ALA A 132 4.01 2.87 -9.41
N PRO A 133 3.92 2.15 -10.55
CA PRO A 133 3.06 0.96 -10.61
C PRO A 133 3.59 -0.21 -9.76
N GLY A 134 4.91 -0.29 -9.51
CA GLY A 134 5.48 -1.25 -8.57
C GLY A 134 5.05 -1.00 -7.11
N LEU A 135 5.09 0.25 -6.67
CA LEU A 135 4.57 0.67 -5.36
C LEU A 135 3.07 0.40 -5.23
N PHE A 136 2.33 0.62 -6.30
CA PHE A 136 0.91 0.29 -6.39
C PHE A 136 0.68 -1.22 -6.12
N ALA A 137 1.45 -2.08 -6.79
CA ALA A 137 1.39 -3.52 -6.57
C ALA A 137 1.74 -3.91 -5.13
N MET A 138 2.80 -3.32 -4.57
CA MET A 138 3.25 -3.58 -3.20
C MET A 138 2.19 -3.19 -2.16
N VAL A 139 1.58 -2.01 -2.28
CA VAL A 139 0.53 -1.55 -1.34
C VAL A 139 -0.69 -2.47 -1.39
N GLY A 140 -1.10 -2.90 -2.58
CA GLY A 140 -2.14 -3.93 -2.72
C GLY A 140 -1.73 -5.24 -2.04
N GLY A 141 -0.48 -5.68 -2.22
CA GLY A 141 0.08 -6.85 -1.53
C GLY A 141 0.05 -6.73 -0.01
N MET A 142 0.40 -5.56 0.55
CA MET A 142 0.32 -5.30 1.99
C MET A 142 -1.10 -5.43 2.52
N GLY A 143 -2.11 -4.91 1.82
CA GLY A 143 -3.50 -5.04 2.24
C GLY A 143 -4.04 -6.48 2.13
N LEU A 144 -3.52 -7.29 1.19
CA LEU A 144 -3.79 -8.73 1.16
C LEU A 144 -3.18 -9.42 2.39
N LEU A 145 -1.91 -9.13 2.71
CA LEU A 145 -1.25 -9.66 3.90
C LEU A 145 -1.97 -9.24 5.19
N ALA A 146 -2.49 -8.02 5.26
CA ALA A 146 -3.30 -7.54 6.39
C ALA A 146 -4.49 -8.47 6.66
N SER A 147 -5.14 -8.99 5.60
CA SER A 147 -6.27 -9.91 5.74
C SER A 147 -5.86 -11.32 6.24
N LEU A 148 -4.58 -11.68 6.16
CA LEU A 148 -4.06 -12.99 6.58
C LEU A 148 -3.54 -12.98 8.02
N VAL A 149 -3.08 -11.83 8.52
CA VAL A 149 -2.57 -11.70 9.89
C VAL A 149 -3.69 -11.67 10.94
N ARG A 150 -3.32 -11.89 12.20
CA ARG A 150 -4.25 -11.84 13.33
C ARG A 150 -4.54 -10.39 13.72
N ARG A 151 -5.70 -10.19 14.34
CA ARG A 151 -6.14 -8.86 14.76
C ARG A 151 -5.57 -8.50 16.13
N GLU A 152 -5.14 -7.25 16.24
CA GLU A 152 -4.66 -6.63 17.48
C GLU A 152 -5.80 -6.58 18.52
N GLY A 153 -5.47 -6.99 19.76
CA GLY A 153 -6.32 -6.79 20.94
C GLY A 153 -7.55 -7.70 21.08
N GLU A 154 -7.64 -8.83 20.36
CA GLU A 154 -8.83 -9.70 20.37
C GLU A 154 -8.68 -11.05 21.10
N ASP A 155 -7.48 -11.43 21.49
CA ASP A 155 -7.16 -12.72 22.14
C ASP A 155 -6.73 -12.53 23.61
N ASP A 156 -7.09 -11.38 24.19
CA ASP A 156 -6.78 -11.00 25.57
C ASP A 156 -8.01 -11.17 26.50
N ASP A 157 -9.09 -11.82 25.99
CA ASP A 157 -10.29 -12.26 26.72
C ASP A 157 -10.25 -13.77 27.03
#